data_AF-A0A942YFY3-F1
#
_entry.id   AF-A0A942YFY3-F1
#
_cell.length_a   1.000
_cell.length_b   1.000
_cell.length_c   1.000
_cell.angle_alpha   90.00
_cell.angle_beta   90.00
_cell.angle_gamma   90.00
#
_symmetry.space_group_name_H-M   'P 1'
#
loop_
_entity.id
_entity.type
_entity.pdbx_description
1 polymer ?
#
loop_
_entity_poly.entity_id
_entity_poly.type
_entity_poly.pdbx_seq_one_letter_code
_entity_poly.pdbx_strand_id
1 'polypeptide(L)' 'IEEYINYYNYKRIKKKLAGMSPVEYRIHTSQLAA' A
#
# COMPACT_ATOMS: atom_id res chain seq x y z
N ILE A 1 11.92 14.60 0.10
CA ILE A 1 11.27 13.72 1.11
C ILE A 1 9.88 13.32 0.66
N GLU A 2 9.05 14.25 0.18
CA GLU A 2 7.69 13.97 -0.32
C GLU A 2 7.63 12.88 -1.40
N GLU A 3 8.55 12.90 -2.36
CA GLU A 3 8.62 11.86 -3.40
C GLU A 3 8.92 10.47 -2.83
N TYR A 4 9.79 10.40 -1.82
CA TYR A 4 10.12 9.15 -1.13
C TYR A 4 8.90 8.62 -0.37
N ILE A 5 8.17 9.50 0.33
CA ILE A 5 6.91 9.16 1.02
C ILE A 5 5.88 8.66 0.00
N ASN A 6 5.71 9.37 -1.12
CA ASN A 6 4.78 8.99 -2.18
C ASN A 6 5.15 7.63 -2.80
N TYR A 7 6.44 7.40 -3.07
CA TYR A 7 6.90 6.10 -3.56
C TYR A 7 6.58 4.97 -2.57
N TYR A 8 6.85 5.16 -1.27
CA TYR A 8 6.60 4.16 -0.24
C TYR A 8 5.12 3.90 0.02
N ASN A 9 4.26 4.91 -0.09
CA ASN A 9 2.83 4.75 0.14
C ASN A 9 2.07 4.22 -1.07
N TYR A 10 2.48 4.60 -2.28
CA TYR A 10 1.68 4.35 -3.48
C TYR A 10 2.32 3.44 -4.52
N LYS A 11 3.65 3.30 -4.56
CA LYS A 11 4.34 2.65 -5.69
C LYS A 11 5.11 1.38 -5.30
N ARG A 12 5.62 1.30 -4.08
CA ARG A 12 6.49 0.20 -3.63
C ARG A 12 5.73 -1.15 -3.59
N ILE A 13 6.41 -2.24 -3.93
CA ILE A 13 6.01 -3.66 -3.70
C ILE A 13 4.62 -4.12 -4.20
N LYS A 14 3.94 -3.38 -5.09
CA LYS A 14 2.59 -3.74 -5.58
C LYS A 14 2.42 -5.18 -6.04
N LYS A 15 3.42 -5.74 -6.73
CA LYS A 15 3.39 -7.14 -7.22
C LYS A 15 3.20 -8.16 -6.08
N LYS A 16 3.74 -7.90 -4.88
CA LYS A 16 3.56 -8.75 -3.71
C LYS A 16 2.22 -8.54 -3.01
N LEU A 17 1.55 -7.42 -3.29
CA LEU A 17 0.29 -7.00 -2.68
C LEU A 17 -0.90 -7.21 -3.63
N ALA A 18 -0.83 -8.20 -4.52
CA ALA A 18 -1.86 -8.47 -5.52
C ALA A 18 -2.23 -7.24 -6.39
N GLY A 19 -1.26 -6.36 -6.65
CA GLY A 19 -1.45 -5.12 -7.42
C GLY A 19 -1.83 -3.88 -6.60
N MET A 20 -2.19 -4.04 -5.32
CA MET A 20 -2.51 -2.93 -4.42
C MET A 20 -1.26 -2.11 -4.06
N SER A 21 -1.42 -0.81 -3.88
CA SER A 21 -0.42 0.00 -3.19
C SER A 21 -0.32 -0.35 -1.70
N PRO A 22 0.79 0.00 -1.04
CA PRO A 22 0.95 -0.20 0.39
C PRO A 22 -0.17 0.42 1.23
N VAL A 23 -0.73 1.57 0.85
CA VAL A 23 -1.86 2.17 1.59
C VAL A 23 -3.18 1.42 1.35
N GLU A 24 -3.48 1.05 0.11
CA GLU A 24 -4.69 0.27 -0.23
C GLU A 24 -4.69 -1.09 0.47
N TYR A 25 -3.54 -1.76 0.49
CA TYR A 25 -3.40 -3.05 1.17
C TYR A 25 -3.70 -2.95 2.67
N ARG A 26 -3.18 -1.91 3.35
CA ARG A 26 -3.47 -1.69 4.78
C ARG A 26 -4.97 -1.54 5.02
N ILE A 27 -5.64 -0.68 4.26
CA ILE A 27 -7.09 -0.46 4.37
C ILE A 27 -7.87 -1.76 4.16
N HIS A 28 -7.55 -2.50 3.09
CA HIS A 28 -8.19 -3.78 2.78
C HIS A 28 -8.03 -4.80 3.92
N THR A 29 -6.81 -4.97 4.44
CA THR A 29 -6.56 -5.91 5.54
C THR A 29 -7.19 -5.47 6.86
N SER A 30 -7.26 -4.17 7.14
CA SER A 30 -7.93 -3.64 8.33
C SER A 30 -9.44 -3.85 8.29
N GLN A 31 -10.06 -3.76 7.10
CA GLN A 31 -11.48 -4.06 6.92
C GLN A 31 -11.79 -5.55 7.11
N LEU A 32 -10.91 -6.45 6.68
CA LEU A 32 -11.06 -7.89 6.88
C LEU A 32 -10.85 -8.34 8.34
N ALA A 33 -10.13 -7.53 9.13
CA ALA A 33 -9.86 -7.83 10.54
C ALA A 33 -10.98 -7.35 11.50
N ALA A 34 -12.01 -6.65 10.99
CA ALA A 34 -13.17 -6.18 11.74
C ALA A 34 -14.30 -7.22 11.70
#